data_AF-A0A376KU97-F1
#
_entry.id   AF-A0A376KU97-F1
#
_cell.length_a   1.000
_cell.length_b   1.000
_cell.length_c   1.000
_cell.angle_alpha   90.00
_cell.angle_beta   90.00
_cell.angle_gamma   90.00
#
_symmetry.space_group_name_H-M   'P 1'
#
loop_
_entity.id
_entity.type
_entity.pdbx_description
1 polymer ?
#
loop_
_entity_poly.entity_id
_entity_poly.type
_entity_poly.pdbx_seq_one_letter_code
_entity_poly.pdbx_strand_id
1 'polypeptide(L)'
;MKQPAPVYQRIAGHQWRHIWLSGDIHGCLEQLRRKLWHCRFDPWRDLLISVGDVIDRGPQSLRCLQLLEQHWVCAVRGNHEQMAMDAAGIPADVFVVDEWAATGLLRWQIINRNKRKRRWEKCQHLPFILEVHSRTGKHVIAHADYPDDVYEWQKDVDLHQVLWSRSRLGERQKRAGNYRC
;
A
#
# COMPACT_ATOMS: atom_id res chain seq x y z
N MET A 1 13.18 -1.03 -21.87
CA MET A 1 11.88 -1.58 -21.44
C MET A 1 11.93 -1.71 -19.92
N LYS A 2 11.17 -0.91 -19.15
CA LYS A 2 11.13 -1.03 -17.68
C LYS A 2 10.23 -2.23 -17.35
N GLN A 3 10.72 -3.19 -16.56
CA GLN A 3 9.93 -4.37 -16.20
C GLN A 3 8.68 -3.94 -15.38
N PRO A 4 7.51 -4.55 -15.62
CA PRO A 4 6.32 -4.28 -14.83
C PRO A 4 6.56 -4.71 -13.36
N ALA A 5 5.83 -4.09 -12.45
CA ALA A 5 5.88 -4.44 -11.03
C ALA A 5 5.64 -5.94 -10.84
N PRO A 6 6.41 -6.62 -9.97
CA PRO A 6 6.10 -8.00 -9.66
C PRO A 6 4.75 -8.08 -8.95
N VAL A 7 3.81 -8.89 -9.43
CA VAL A 7 2.52 -9.07 -8.75
C VAL A 7 2.74 -9.61 -7.33
N TYR A 8 3.65 -10.57 -7.20
CA TYR A 8 4.02 -11.21 -5.94
C TYR A 8 5.48 -10.92 -5.58
N GLN A 9 5.73 -10.69 -4.30
CA GLN A 9 7.09 -10.65 -3.75
C GLN A 9 7.17 -11.45 -2.45
N ARG A 10 8.29 -12.15 -2.26
CA ARG A 10 8.58 -12.94 -1.05
C ARG A 10 9.49 -12.20 -0.11
N ILE A 11 9.25 -12.36 1.19
CA ILE A 11 10.10 -11.85 2.25
C ILE A 11 10.51 -13.01 3.16
N ALA A 12 11.82 -13.21 3.27
CA ALA A 12 12.42 -14.17 4.19
C ALA A 12 12.44 -13.56 5.60
N GLY A 13 11.43 -13.88 6.41
CA GLY A 13 11.26 -13.26 7.72
C GLY A 13 12.36 -13.59 8.73
N HIS A 14 13.12 -14.68 8.52
CA HIS A 14 14.27 -15.04 9.35
C HIS A 14 15.45 -14.04 9.26
N GLN A 15 15.44 -13.12 8.28
CA GLN A 15 16.46 -12.09 8.13
C GLN A 15 16.27 -10.90 9.09
N TRP A 16 15.10 -10.82 9.74
CA TRP A 16 14.71 -9.67 10.57
C TRP A 16 14.46 -10.11 12.00
N ARG A 17 14.80 -9.24 12.95
CA ARG A 17 14.50 -9.43 14.38
C ARG A 17 12.99 -9.37 14.62
N HIS A 18 12.34 -8.31 14.16
CA HIS A 18 10.89 -8.13 14.21
C HIS A 18 10.34 -7.65 12.86
N ILE A 19 9.12 -8.06 12.54
CA ILE A 19 8.38 -7.56 11.38
C ILE A 19 7.10 -6.91 11.90
N TRP A 20 6.93 -5.63 11.59
CA TRP A 20 5.79 -4.83 12.02
C TRP A 20 4.88 -4.58 10.82
N LEU A 21 3.57 -4.76 11.01
CA LEU A 21 2.58 -4.40 9.99
C LEU A 21 1.93 -3.07 10.33
N SER A 22 1.82 -2.20 9.33
CA SER A 22 1.03 -0.98 9.38
C SER A 22 -0.12 -1.05 8.41
N GLY A 23 -1.30 -0.65 8.88
CA GLY A 23 -2.42 -0.25 8.02
C GLY A 23 -2.08 0.99 7.19
N ASP A 24 -3.10 1.54 6.54
CA ASP A 24 -3.03 2.74 5.71
C ASP A 24 -2.34 3.89 6.46
N ILE A 25 -1.32 4.49 5.83
CA ILE A 25 -0.54 5.57 6.44
C ILE A 25 -1.12 6.92 6.05
N HIS A 26 -1.58 7.06 4.80
CA HIS A 26 -2.24 8.27 4.29
C HIS A 26 -1.52 9.56 4.68
N GLY A 27 -0.21 9.65 4.39
CA GLY A 27 0.55 10.87 4.69
C GLY A 27 0.71 11.21 6.19
N CYS A 28 0.34 10.32 7.12
CA CYS A 28 0.45 10.52 8.57
C CYS A 28 1.82 10.07 9.12
N LEU A 29 2.91 10.56 8.51
CA LEU A 29 4.27 10.10 8.81
C LEU A 29 4.68 10.28 10.28
N GLU A 30 4.37 11.43 10.89
CA GLU A 30 4.72 11.65 12.31
C GLU A 30 3.98 10.68 13.25
N GLN A 31 2.74 10.31 12.92
CA GLN A 31 2.00 9.34 13.72
C GLN A 31 2.63 7.95 13.63
N LEU A 32 3.03 7.53 12.42
CA LEU A 32 3.76 6.28 12.21
C LEU A 32 5.07 6.28 13.00
N ARG A 33 5.88 7.34 12.88
CA ARG A 33 7.17 7.46 13.59
C ARG A 33 7.01 7.35 15.10
N ARG A 34 6.00 8.02 15.67
CA ARG A 34 5.70 7.93 17.11
C ARG A 34 5.33 6.50 17.53
N LYS A 35 4.51 5.79 16.74
CA LYS A 35 4.16 4.39 17.01
C LYS A 35 5.40 3.48 16.95
N LEU A 36 6.23 3.63 15.91
CA LEU A 36 7.48 2.87 15.78
C LEU A 36 8.44 3.13 16.96
N TRP A 37 8.52 4.38 17.42
CA TRP A 37 9.32 4.75 18.59
C TRP A 37 8.82 4.05 19.86
N HIS A 38 7.50 4.03 20.11
CA HIS A 38 6.92 3.31 21.26
C HIS A 38 7.15 1.80 21.19
N CYS A 39 7.16 1.23 19.98
CA CYS A 39 7.48 -0.18 19.73
C CYS A 39 8.98 -0.50 19.83
N ARG A 40 9.84 0.52 20.07
CA ARG A 40 11.31 0.39 20.06
C ARG A 40 11.84 -0.21 18.75
N PHE A 41 11.23 0.20 17.64
CA PHE A 41 11.61 -0.20 16.29
C PHE A 41 13.08 0.14 15.99
N ASP A 42 13.83 -0.83 15.49
CA ASP A 42 15.23 -0.66 15.07
C ASP A 42 15.33 -0.80 13.55
N PRO A 43 15.56 0.29 12.79
CA PRO A 43 15.62 0.24 11.33
C PRO A 43 16.77 -0.62 10.78
N TRP A 44 17.74 -1.02 11.59
CA TRP A 44 18.84 -1.89 11.15
C TRP A 44 18.56 -3.38 11.35
N ARG A 45 17.52 -3.71 12.12
CA ARG A 45 17.22 -5.09 12.54
C ARG A 45 15.77 -5.48 12.30
N ASP A 46 14.86 -4.52 12.19
CA ASP A 46 13.43 -4.72 12.04
C ASP A 46 12.95 -4.29 10.65
N LEU A 47 11.84 -4.89 10.22
CA LEU A 47 11.16 -4.57 8.97
C LEU A 47 9.79 -3.97 9.26
N LEU A 48 9.45 -2.90 8.55
CA LEU A 48 8.09 -2.38 8.47
C LEU A 48 7.46 -2.83 7.15
N ILE A 49 6.30 -3.48 7.23
CA ILE A 49 5.44 -3.81 6.09
C ILE A 49 4.19 -2.93 6.14
N SER A 50 3.96 -2.12 5.11
CA SER A 50 2.71 -1.36 4.92
C SER A 50 1.75 -2.13 4.00
N VAL A 51 0.46 -2.10 4.33
CA VAL A 51 -0.62 -2.64 3.49
C VAL A 51 -0.95 -1.75 2.28
N GLY A 52 -0.15 -0.74 1.96
CA GLY A 52 -0.44 0.24 0.92
C GLY A 52 -1.11 1.49 1.47
N ASP A 53 -1.59 2.36 0.58
CA ASP A 53 -2.20 3.65 0.92
C ASP A 53 -1.28 4.49 1.82
N VAL A 54 -0.06 4.61 1.33
CA VAL A 54 1.04 5.30 2.02
C VAL A 54 0.88 6.81 1.86
N ILE A 55 0.35 7.21 0.71
CA ILE A 55 0.10 8.59 0.31
C ILE A 55 -1.36 8.96 0.47
N ASP A 56 -1.61 10.24 0.21
CA ASP A 56 -2.92 10.88 0.11
C ASP A 56 -3.65 11.04 1.45
N ARG A 57 -4.69 11.89 1.46
CA ARG A 57 -5.49 12.35 2.62
C ARG A 57 -4.72 13.15 3.68
N GLY A 58 -3.49 12.77 4.01
CA GLY A 58 -2.66 13.46 4.99
C GLY A 58 -1.60 14.39 4.39
N PRO A 59 -1.05 15.28 5.24
CA PRO A 59 -0.22 16.40 4.80
C PRO A 59 1.20 16.00 4.38
N GLN A 60 1.70 14.83 4.76
CA GLN A 60 3.11 14.44 4.54
C GLN A 60 3.30 13.40 3.45
N SER A 61 2.36 13.28 2.49
CA SER A 61 2.40 12.31 1.39
C SER A 61 3.76 12.25 0.66
N LEU A 62 4.37 13.41 0.37
CA LEU A 62 5.68 13.47 -0.29
C LEU A 62 6.82 12.90 0.58
N ARG A 63 6.75 13.07 1.90
CA ARG A 63 7.73 12.48 2.83
C ARG A 63 7.47 10.98 2.99
N CYS A 64 6.21 10.54 2.93
CA CYS A 64 5.89 9.11 2.91
C CYS A 64 6.43 8.39 1.66
N LEU A 65 6.58 9.07 0.52
CA LEU A 65 7.29 8.47 -0.61
C LEU A 65 8.77 8.20 -0.31
N GLN A 66 9.43 9.09 0.41
CA GLN A 66 10.82 8.89 0.85
C GLN A 66 10.94 7.75 1.87
N LEU A 67 9.87 7.46 2.61
CA LEU A 67 9.81 6.29 3.50
C LEU A 67 9.91 4.99 2.71
N LEU A 68 9.28 4.90 1.52
CA LEU A 68 9.36 3.72 0.64
C LEU A 68 10.74 3.50 0.02
N GLU A 69 11.65 4.47 0.14
CA GLU A 69 13.04 4.34 -0.30
C GLU A 69 13.93 3.70 0.78
N GLN A 70 13.44 3.58 2.01
CA GLN A 70 14.22 3.03 3.11
C GLN A 70 14.31 1.50 3.02
N HIS A 71 15.51 0.94 3.26
CA HIS A 71 15.77 -0.49 3.15
C HIS A 71 14.98 -1.37 4.13
N TRP A 72 14.53 -0.77 5.25
CA TRP A 72 13.73 -1.42 6.29
C TRP A 72 12.22 -1.25 6.08
N VAL A 73 11.80 -0.74 4.92
CA VAL A 73 10.39 -0.57 4.57
C VAL A 73 10.06 -1.41 3.34
N CYS A 74 8.99 -2.18 3.45
CA CYS A 74 8.30 -2.80 2.32
C CYS A 74 6.83 -2.37 2.34
N ALA A 75 6.21 -2.30 1.18
CA ALA A 75 4.78 -2.01 1.07
C ALA A 75 4.19 -2.81 -0.08
N VAL A 76 2.93 -3.22 0.06
CA VAL A 76 2.12 -3.55 -1.12
C VAL A 76 1.57 -2.27 -1.72
N ARG A 77 1.20 -2.32 -3.00
CA ARG A 77 0.53 -1.22 -3.69
C ARG A 77 -0.88 -1.04 -3.13
N GLY A 78 -1.22 0.18 -2.73
CA GLY A 78 -2.60 0.57 -2.42
C GLY A 78 -3.34 1.14 -3.63
N ASN A 79 -4.64 1.31 -3.50
CA ASN A 79 -5.45 1.92 -4.55
C ASN A 79 -5.12 3.41 -4.73
N HIS A 80 -4.71 4.12 -3.66
CA HIS A 80 -4.27 5.51 -3.79
C HIS A 80 -2.95 5.65 -4.57
N GLU A 81 -2.00 4.73 -4.41
CA GLU A 81 -0.82 4.70 -5.27
C GLU A 81 -1.17 4.42 -6.72
N GLN A 82 -2.12 3.52 -7.00
CA GLN A 82 -2.58 3.21 -8.35
C GLN A 82 -3.24 4.43 -9.01
N MET A 83 -4.20 5.08 -8.33
CA MET A 83 -4.84 6.30 -8.81
C MET A 83 -3.84 7.43 -9.11
N ALA A 84 -2.84 7.62 -8.24
CA ALA A 84 -1.81 8.62 -8.45
C ALA A 84 -0.95 8.33 -9.69
N MET A 85 -0.66 7.05 -9.97
CA MET A 85 0.06 6.65 -11.19
C MET A 85 -0.79 6.83 -12.45
N ASP A 86 -2.07 6.47 -12.39
CA ASP A 86 -3.00 6.60 -13.52
C ASP A 86 -3.18 8.08 -13.89
N ALA A 87 -3.38 8.95 -12.89
CA ALA A 87 -3.51 10.39 -13.09
C ALA A 87 -2.23 11.06 -13.60
N ALA A 88 -1.05 10.52 -13.30
CA ALA A 88 0.20 11.05 -13.84
C ALA A 88 0.27 10.95 -15.39
N GLY A 89 -0.46 9.99 -15.98
CA GLY A 89 -0.61 9.81 -17.42
C GLY A 89 -1.66 10.72 -18.08
N ILE A 90 -2.57 11.32 -17.32
CA ILE A 90 -3.69 12.11 -17.86
C ILE A 90 -3.20 13.53 -18.23
N PRO A 91 -3.59 14.07 -19.41
CA PRO A 91 -3.37 15.47 -19.79
C PRO A 91 -4.01 16.47 -18.81
N ALA A 92 -3.41 17.66 -18.64
CA ALA A 92 -3.78 18.60 -17.57
C ALA A 92 -5.14 19.30 -17.79
N ASP A 93 -5.61 19.27 -19.03
CA ASP A 93 -6.85 19.84 -19.57
C ASP A 93 -8.06 18.91 -19.41
N VAL A 94 -7.84 17.64 -19.05
CA VAL A 94 -8.92 16.73 -18.70
C VAL A 94 -9.34 16.97 -17.25
N PHE A 95 -10.51 17.58 -17.06
CA PHE A 95 -11.17 17.64 -15.76
C PHE A 95 -11.50 16.23 -15.29
N VAL A 96 -10.76 15.72 -14.30
CA VAL A 96 -11.14 14.48 -13.61
C VAL A 96 -12.24 14.86 -12.62
N VAL A 97 -13.49 14.74 -13.05
CA VAL A 97 -14.69 15.12 -12.28
C VAL A 97 -15.17 14.04 -11.32
N ASP A 98 -14.39 12.97 -11.12
CA ASP A 98 -14.78 11.93 -10.17
C ASP A 98 -14.53 12.39 -8.73
N GLU A 99 -15.57 12.37 -7.92
CA GLU A 99 -15.60 12.76 -6.50
C GLU A 99 -14.60 11.92 -5.66
N TRP A 100 -14.26 10.72 -6.15
CA TRP A 100 -13.22 9.84 -5.61
C TRP A 100 -11.78 10.26 -5.97
N ALA A 101 -11.59 10.97 -7.09
CA ALA A 101 -10.30 11.46 -7.57
C ALA A 101 -9.91 12.79 -6.91
N ALA A 102 -10.86 13.52 -6.32
CA ALA A 102 -10.62 14.84 -5.73
C ALA A 102 -9.95 14.81 -4.35
N THR A 103 -8.96 13.94 -4.14
CA THR A 103 -8.15 13.99 -2.93
C THR A 103 -7.09 15.09 -3.01
N GLY A 104 -6.71 15.65 -1.87
CA GLY A 104 -5.81 16.81 -1.79
C GLY A 104 -4.45 16.57 -2.48
N LEU A 105 -3.97 15.33 -2.52
CA LEU A 105 -2.75 14.97 -3.22
C LEU A 105 -2.93 14.95 -4.75
N LEU A 106 -4.04 14.42 -5.27
CA LEU A 106 -4.29 14.43 -6.72
C LEU A 106 -4.41 15.86 -7.25
N ARG A 107 -5.13 16.71 -6.51
CA ARG A 107 -5.23 18.15 -6.81
C ARG A 107 -3.86 18.82 -6.79
N TRP A 108 -3.03 18.54 -5.79
CA TRP A 108 -1.67 19.05 -5.71
C TRP A 108 -0.79 18.56 -6.89
N GLN A 109 -0.96 17.31 -7.33
CA GLN A 109 -0.22 16.72 -8.45
C GLN A 109 -0.57 17.37 -9.79
N ILE A 110 -1.86 17.62 -10.04
CA ILE A 110 -2.33 18.33 -11.25
C ILE A 110 -1.68 19.72 -11.31
N ILE A 111 -1.62 20.41 -10.17
CA ILE A 111 -1.04 21.77 -10.05
C ILE A 111 0.50 21.78 -10.20
N ASN A 112 1.20 20.71 -9.78
CA ASN A 112 2.68 20.70 -9.67
C ASN A 112 3.40 19.75 -10.68
N ARG A 113 2.93 19.70 -11.94
CA ARG A 113 3.39 18.74 -12.98
C ARG A 113 4.93 18.65 -13.16
N ASN A 114 5.70 19.71 -12.96
CA ASN A 114 7.13 19.73 -13.31
C ASN A 114 8.05 19.00 -12.31
N LYS A 115 7.54 18.62 -11.12
CA LYS A 115 8.33 17.88 -10.09
C LYS A 115 8.13 16.35 -10.13
N ARG A 116 7.46 15.81 -11.16
CA ARG A 116 6.79 14.49 -11.15
C ARG A 116 7.65 13.24 -11.38
N LYS A 117 8.63 13.26 -12.28
CA LYS A 117 9.03 12.00 -12.95
C LYS A 117 9.75 10.97 -12.05
N ARG A 118 10.50 11.43 -11.04
CA ARG A 118 11.37 10.54 -10.24
C ARG A 118 10.71 9.98 -8.98
N ARG A 119 9.70 10.67 -8.43
CA ARG A 119 9.12 10.34 -7.11
C ARG A 119 8.17 9.15 -7.13
N TRP A 120 7.55 8.87 -8.27
CA TRP A 120 6.59 7.78 -8.43
C TRP A 120 7.20 6.48 -8.93
N GLU A 121 8.50 6.49 -9.26
CA GLU A 121 9.18 5.30 -9.75
C GLU A 121 9.09 4.17 -8.72
N LYS A 122 9.14 4.47 -7.41
CA LYS A 122 8.96 3.44 -6.38
C LYS A 122 7.56 2.83 -6.36
N CYS A 123 6.51 3.64 -6.49
CA CYS A 123 5.12 3.14 -6.56
C CYS A 123 4.93 2.15 -7.71
N GLN A 124 5.61 2.37 -8.84
CA GLN A 124 5.58 1.47 -10.00
C GLN A 124 6.19 0.08 -9.71
N HIS A 125 7.07 -0.04 -8.72
CA HIS A 125 7.73 -1.30 -8.37
C HIS A 125 7.13 -1.94 -7.11
N LEU A 126 6.12 -1.32 -6.48
CA LEU A 126 5.43 -1.94 -5.35
C LEU A 126 4.70 -3.20 -5.83
N PRO A 127 4.89 -4.33 -5.14
CA PRO A 127 4.14 -5.54 -5.42
C PRO A 127 2.68 -5.39 -5.01
N PHE A 128 1.80 -6.18 -5.60
CA PHE A 128 0.39 -6.21 -5.20
C PHE A 128 0.18 -7.11 -3.98
N ILE A 129 0.97 -8.18 -3.88
CA ILE A 129 0.86 -9.19 -2.84
C ILE A 129 2.25 -9.52 -2.27
N LEU A 130 2.37 -9.54 -0.95
CA LEU A 130 3.54 -10.00 -0.24
C LEU A 130 3.28 -11.35 0.43
N GLU A 131 4.23 -12.28 0.29
CA GLU A 131 4.28 -13.53 1.05
C GLU A 131 5.45 -13.46 2.04
N VAL A 132 5.15 -13.46 3.33
CA VAL A 132 6.15 -13.38 4.39
C VAL A 132 6.28 -14.73 5.08
N HIS A 133 7.47 -15.30 5.06
CA HIS A 133 7.76 -16.56 5.76
C HIS A 133 8.36 -16.24 7.12
N SER A 134 7.57 -16.43 8.16
CA SER A 134 8.00 -16.25 9.55
C SER A 134 8.20 -17.60 10.23
N ARG A 135 8.75 -17.59 11.45
CA ARG A 135 8.83 -18.81 12.29
C ARG A 135 7.45 -19.40 12.62
N THR A 136 6.40 -18.57 12.65
CA THR A 136 5.04 -19.00 12.99
C THR A 136 4.23 -19.44 11.77
N GLY A 137 4.79 -19.31 10.56
CA GLY A 137 4.13 -19.71 9.33
C GLY A 137 4.20 -18.65 8.25
N LYS A 138 3.41 -18.90 7.20
CA LYS A 138 3.27 -18.06 6.01
C LYS A 138 2.18 -17.02 6.24
N HIS A 139 2.51 -15.77 6.00
CA HIS A 139 1.57 -14.65 6.03
C HIS A 139 1.44 -14.06 4.63
N VAL A 140 0.21 -13.76 4.22
CA VAL A 140 -0.08 -13.14 2.92
C VAL A 140 -0.65 -11.77 3.18
N ILE A 141 -0.03 -10.75 2.58
CA ILE A 141 -0.43 -9.37 2.71
C ILE A 141 -0.85 -8.87 1.34
N ALA A 142 -2.06 -8.35 1.27
CA ALA A 142 -2.64 -7.64 0.13
C ALA A 142 -3.30 -6.37 0.68
N HIS A 143 -3.51 -5.38 -0.17
CA HIS A 143 -4.06 -4.10 0.27
C HIS A 143 -5.52 -4.22 0.72
N ALA A 144 -6.39 -4.68 -0.18
CA ALA A 144 -7.81 -4.82 0.12
C ALA A 144 -8.21 -6.28 0.32
N ASP A 145 -7.82 -7.16 -0.62
CA ASP A 145 -8.25 -8.55 -0.58
C ASP A 145 -7.37 -9.48 -1.46
N TYR A 146 -7.51 -10.80 -1.28
CA TYR A 146 -6.90 -11.80 -2.18
C TYR A 146 -8.02 -12.57 -2.89
N PRO A 147 -8.31 -12.35 -4.18
CA PRO A 147 -9.59 -12.69 -4.83
C PRO A 147 -9.77 -14.19 -5.15
N ASP A 148 -9.49 -15.04 -4.17
CA ASP A 148 -9.75 -16.48 -4.20
C ASP A 148 -9.93 -16.97 -2.74
N ASP A 149 -10.43 -18.19 -2.57
CA ASP A 149 -10.54 -18.84 -1.27
C ASP A 149 -9.24 -19.56 -0.89
N VAL A 150 -8.46 -19.97 -1.89
CA VAL A 150 -7.20 -20.69 -1.70
C VAL A 150 -6.03 -19.87 -2.22
N TYR A 151 -5.11 -19.54 -1.32
CA TYR A 151 -3.89 -18.85 -1.67
C TYR A 151 -2.88 -19.76 -2.38
N GLU A 152 -2.41 -19.31 -3.54
CA GLU A 152 -1.33 -19.92 -4.30
C GLU A 152 -0.30 -18.87 -4.74
N TRP A 153 0.98 -19.25 -4.69
CA TRP A 153 2.08 -18.39 -5.09
C TRP A 153 2.05 -18.17 -6.60
N GLN A 154 2.16 -16.90 -7.04
CA GLN A 154 2.15 -16.50 -8.47
C GLN A 154 0.88 -16.89 -9.25
N LYS A 155 -0.22 -17.17 -8.54
CA LYS A 155 -1.52 -17.34 -9.18
C LYS A 155 -1.92 -16.07 -9.91
N ASP A 156 -2.48 -16.22 -11.10
CA ASP A 156 -3.07 -15.08 -11.81
C ASP A 156 -4.34 -14.65 -11.06
N VAL A 157 -4.42 -13.37 -10.72
CA VAL A 157 -5.47 -12.82 -9.87
C VAL A 157 -5.92 -11.47 -10.41
N ASP A 158 -7.19 -11.15 -10.19
CA ASP A 158 -7.75 -9.84 -10.55
C ASP A 158 -7.15 -8.74 -9.65
N LEU A 159 -6.19 -7.99 -10.22
CA LEU A 159 -5.50 -6.91 -9.53
C LEU A 159 -6.44 -5.76 -9.12
N HIS A 160 -7.56 -5.57 -9.83
CA HIS A 160 -8.55 -4.59 -9.42
C HIS A 160 -9.20 -5.02 -8.11
N GLN A 161 -9.56 -6.30 -7.95
CA GLN A 161 -10.09 -6.80 -6.69
C GLN A 161 -9.07 -6.75 -5.56
N VAL A 162 -7.78 -7.01 -5.85
CA VAL A 162 -6.70 -6.91 -4.85
C VAL A 162 -6.59 -5.51 -4.24
N LEU A 163 -6.88 -4.48 -5.04
CA LEU A 163 -6.81 -3.07 -4.63
C LEU A 163 -8.13 -2.50 -4.11
N TRP A 164 -9.28 -2.99 -4.57
CA TRP A 164 -10.56 -2.30 -4.37
C TRP A 164 -11.65 -3.12 -3.68
N SER A 165 -11.49 -4.43 -3.58
CA SER A 165 -12.55 -5.30 -3.04
C SER A 165 -12.87 -4.98 -1.57
N ARG A 166 -14.16 -4.95 -1.25
CA ARG A 166 -14.68 -4.85 0.13
C ARG A 166 -15.65 -5.98 0.47
N SER A 167 -15.84 -6.93 -0.45
CA SER A 167 -16.92 -7.91 -0.41
C SER A 167 -16.88 -8.79 0.83
N ARG A 168 -15.71 -9.37 1.15
CA ARG A 168 -15.53 -10.24 2.33
C ARG A 168 -15.68 -9.50 3.67
N LEU A 169 -15.31 -8.21 3.73
CA LEU A 169 -15.53 -7.39 4.92
C LEU A 169 -17.02 -7.14 5.15
N GLY A 170 -17.77 -6.85 4.08
CA GLY A 170 -19.22 -6.67 4.12
C GLY A 170 -19.95 -7.94 4.58
N GLU A 171 -19.53 -9.11 4.11
CA GLU A 171 -20.10 -10.40 4.55
C GLU A 171 -19.80 -10.70 6.03
N ARG A 172 -18.59 -10.41 6.51
CA ARG A 172 -18.23 -10.56 7.93
C ARG A 172 -19.04 -9.63 8.82
N GLN A 173 -19.26 -8.37 8.42
CA GLN A 173 -20.10 -7.44 9.19
C GLN A 173 -21.56 -7.88 9.23
N LYS A 174 -22.11 -8.41 8.12
CA LYS A 174 -23.46 -9.01 8.09
C LYS A 174 -23.58 -10.22 9.01
N ARG A 175 -22.57 -11.09 9.06
CA ARG A 175 -22.53 -12.24 9.98
C ARG A 175 -22.39 -11.83 11.45
N ALA A 176 -21.64 -10.77 11.75
CA ALA A 176 -21.47 -10.24 13.11
C ALA A 176 -22.71 -9.45 13.60
N GLY A 177 -23.50 -8.87 12.70
CA GLY A 177 -24.72 -8.13 13.02
C GLY A 177 -25.94 -8.97 13.44
N ASN A 178 -25.84 -10.31 13.42
CA ASN A 178 -26.89 -11.23 13.85
C ASN A 178 -26.83 -11.61 15.34
N TYR A 179 -25.91 -11.04 16.11
CA TYR A 179 -25.98 -11.04 17.58
C TYR A 179 -26.44 -9.65 18.04
N ARG A 180 -27.74 -9.38 17.96
CA ARG A 180 -28.36 -8.35 18.79
C ARG A 180 -28.73 -8.99 20.12
N CYS A 181 -28.27 -8.39 21.21
CA CYS A 181 -28.86 -8.59 22.54
C CYS A 181 -30.36 -8.27 22.51
#